data_AF-A0A2D9CBD4-F1
#
_entry.id   AF-A0A2D9CBD4-F1
#
_cell.length_a   1.000
_cell.length_b   1.000
_cell.length_c   1.000
_cell.angle_alpha   90.00
_cell.angle_beta   90.00
_cell.angle_gamma   90.00
#
_symmetry.space_group_name_H-M   'P 1'
#
loop_
_entity.id
_entity.type
_entity.pdbx_description
1 polymer ?
#
loop_
_entity_poly.entity_id
_entity_poly.type
_entity_poly.pdbx_seq_one_letter_code
_entity_poly.pdbx_strand_id
1 'polypeptide(L)'
;MARECPAFAPRNKIYKNVEDSKLVLKYGITFEDFKAMLKNQNYQCAICGIHQAQLVYRMAVDHDHSTGKVRGLLCRPCNHAIGLLKDDPRNADRASEYLKANKE
;
A
#
# COMPACT_ATOMS: atom_id res chain seq x y z
N MET A 1 -8.03 16.95 -17.13
CA MET A 1 -8.88 16.63 -15.96
C MET A 1 -8.22 15.50 -15.19
N ALA A 2 -7.47 15.85 -14.14
CA ALA A 2 -6.99 14.94 -13.11
C ALA A 2 -6.80 15.81 -11.86
N ARG A 3 -7.89 16.06 -11.15
CA ARG A 3 -7.91 16.88 -9.94
C ARG A 3 -8.12 15.96 -8.74
N GLU A 4 -7.17 16.07 -7.82
CA GLU A 4 -7.34 16.03 -6.37
C GLU A 4 -7.52 14.64 -5.72
N CYS A 5 -6.42 14.19 -5.11
CA CYS A 5 -6.42 13.33 -3.93
C CYS A 5 -7.01 14.16 -2.75
N PRO A 6 -8.19 13.83 -2.20
CA PRO A 6 -8.86 14.73 -1.28
C PRO A 6 -8.43 14.53 0.19
N ALA A 7 -8.34 15.68 0.86
CA ALA A 7 -8.51 15.94 2.29
C ALA A 7 -7.42 15.52 3.30
N PHE A 8 -6.32 16.28 3.25
CA PHE A 8 -5.61 16.88 4.40
C PHE A 8 -6.12 16.47 5.81
N ALA A 9 -5.32 15.65 6.53
CA ALA A 9 -5.57 15.36 7.94
C ALA A 9 -5.54 16.64 8.80
N PRO A 10 -6.38 16.76 9.85
CA PRO A 10 -6.49 17.98 10.64
C PRO A 10 -5.16 18.35 11.32
N ARG A 11 -4.82 19.64 11.24
CA ARG A 11 -3.56 20.29 11.68
C ARG A 11 -3.23 20.18 13.18
N ASN A 12 -4.01 19.43 13.97
CA ASN A 12 -3.98 19.43 15.45
C ASN A 12 -3.56 18.09 16.09
N LYS A 13 -2.90 17.16 15.36
CA LYS A 13 -2.26 15.99 15.99
C LYS A 13 -0.78 16.28 16.25
N ILE A 14 -0.36 16.24 17.51
CA ILE A 14 1.04 16.31 17.91
C ILE A 14 1.73 15.02 17.42
N TYR A 15 2.55 15.13 16.37
CA TYR A 15 3.29 14.01 15.79
C TYR A 15 4.50 13.69 16.66
N LYS A 16 4.59 12.46 17.17
CA LYS A 16 5.65 12.08 18.11
C LYS A 16 7.03 11.98 17.44
N ASN A 17 7.11 11.70 16.12
CA ASN A 17 8.35 11.60 15.33
C ASN A 17 8.15 12.02 13.84
N VAL A 18 9.24 12.32 13.11
CA VAL A 18 9.22 12.76 11.69
C VAL A 18 8.59 11.71 10.75
N GLU A 19 8.70 10.43 11.08
CA GLU A 19 8.12 9.33 10.30
C GLU A 19 6.59 9.25 10.43
N ASP A 20 6.05 9.58 11.61
CA ASP A 20 4.60 9.70 11.82
C ASP A 20 4.03 10.82 10.94
N SER A 21 4.73 11.95 10.84
CA SER A 21 4.26 13.09 10.05
C SER A 21 4.03 12.70 8.59
N LYS A 22 4.91 11.90 7.97
CA LYS A 22 4.74 11.48 6.57
C LYS A 22 3.58 10.49 6.38
N LEU A 23 3.40 9.54 7.30
CA LEU A 23 2.33 8.56 7.23
C LEU A 23 0.96 9.22 7.43
N VAL A 24 0.86 10.13 8.40
CA VAL A 24 -0.40 10.83 8.67
C VAL A 24 -0.74 11.79 7.54
N LEU A 25 0.23 12.56 7.04
CA LEU A 25 -0.02 13.52 5.95
C LEU A 25 -0.43 12.84 4.64
N LYS A 26 0.12 11.66 4.35
CA LYS A 26 -0.11 10.98 3.07
C LYS A 26 -1.26 9.97 3.11
N TYR A 27 -1.50 9.32 4.24
CA TYR A 27 -2.42 8.19 4.35
C TYR A 27 -3.44 8.32 5.49
N GLY A 28 -3.33 9.35 6.33
CA GLY A 28 -4.22 9.54 7.48
C GLY A 28 -4.00 8.53 8.62
N ILE A 29 -2.94 7.72 8.59
CA ILE A 29 -2.63 6.71 9.61
C ILE A 29 -1.40 7.09 10.43
N THR A 30 -1.39 6.73 11.70
CA THR A 30 -0.23 6.85 12.59
C THR A 30 0.73 5.66 12.44
N PHE A 31 1.94 5.73 12.97
CA PHE A 31 2.84 4.58 13.02
C PHE A 31 2.29 3.43 13.90
N GLU A 32 1.49 3.73 14.92
CA GLU A 32 0.80 2.69 15.70
C GLU A 32 -0.24 1.96 14.85
N ASP A 33 -1.00 2.68 14.03
CA ASP A 33 -1.93 2.07 13.06
C ASP A 33 -1.17 1.20 12.05
N PHE A 34 -0.03 1.68 11.54
CA PHE A 34 0.83 0.90 10.65
C PHE A 34 1.33 -0.40 11.32
N LYS A 35 1.77 -0.34 12.57
CA LYS A 35 2.19 -1.53 13.33
C LYS A 35 1.02 -2.48 13.58
N ALA A 36 -0.18 -1.96 13.88
CA ALA A 36 -1.37 -2.77 14.04
C ALA A 36 -1.74 -3.47 12.72
N MET A 37 -1.67 -2.77 11.59
CA MET A 37 -1.85 -3.35 10.26
C MET A 37 -0.82 -4.45 9.97
N LEU A 38 0.47 -4.21 10.26
CA LEU A 38 1.51 -5.23 10.13
C LEU A 38 1.16 -6.48 10.94
N LYS A 39 0.79 -6.32 12.21
CA LYS A 39 0.43 -7.44 13.08
C LYS A 39 -0.80 -8.19 12.55
N ASN A 40 -1.83 -7.48 12.11
CA ASN A 40 -3.05 -8.07 11.54
C ASN A 40 -2.78 -8.83 10.24
N GLN A 41 -1.76 -8.44 9.48
CA GLN A 41 -1.27 -9.16 8.31
C GLN A 41 -0.22 -10.24 8.64
N ASN A 42 -0.04 -10.62 9.91
CA ASN A 42 1.01 -11.55 10.34
C ASN A 42 2.42 -11.14 9.86
N TYR A 43 2.66 -9.83 9.76
CA TYR A 43 3.88 -9.21 9.25
C TYR A 43 4.20 -9.62 7.80
N GLN A 44 3.20 -10.03 7.01
CA GLN A 44 3.35 -10.47 5.63
C GLN A 44 2.76 -9.48 4.63
N CYS A 45 3.30 -9.49 3.41
CA CYS A 45 2.71 -8.78 2.28
C CYS A 45 1.33 -9.36 1.97
N ALA A 46 0.31 -8.52 1.86
CA ALA A 46 -1.07 -8.97 1.59
C ALA A 46 -1.24 -9.65 0.22
N ILE A 47 -0.28 -9.53 -0.69
CA ILE A 47 -0.32 -10.15 -2.03
C ILE A 47 0.55 -11.42 -2.08
N CYS A 48 1.86 -11.29 -1.86
CA CYS A 48 2.79 -12.41 -2.08
C CYS A 48 3.16 -13.18 -0.79
N GLY A 49 2.69 -12.75 0.38
CA GLY A 49 2.96 -13.45 1.65
C GLY A 49 4.39 -13.31 2.18
N ILE A 50 5.30 -12.59 1.49
CA ILE A 50 6.67 -12.40 1.99
C ILE A 50 6.65 -11.68 3.35
N HIS A 51 7.40 -12.20 4.32
CA HIS A 51 7.46 -11.64 5.66
C HIS A 51 8.34 -10.39 5.71
N GLN A 52 7.99 -9.40 6.53
CA GLN A 52 8.71 -8.13 6.72
C GLN A 52 10.19 -8.35 7.08
N ALA A 53 10.50 -9.39 7.87
CA ALA A 53 11.88 -9.73 8.23
C ALA A 53 12.76 -10.17 7.04
N GLN A 54 12.15 -10.56 5.92
CA GLN A 54 12.86 -10.95 4.69
C GLN A 54 13.07 -9.76 3.74
N LEU A 55 12.57 -8.57 4.09
CA LEU A 55 12.66 -7.37 3.26
C LEU A 55 13.74 -6.43 3.78
N VAL A 56 14.52 -5.86 2.86
CA VAL A 56 15.47 -4.76 3.16
C VAL A 56 14.73 -3.49 3.60
N TYR A 57 13.52 -3.27 3.08
CA TYR A 57 12.71 -2.09 3.37
C TYR A 57 11.41 -2.49 4.07
N ARG A 58 10.84 -1.55 4.84
CA ARG A 58 9.50 -1.69 5.40
C ARG A 58 8.43 -1.86 4.30
N MET A 59 7.34 -2.54 4.64
CA MET A 59 6.16 -2.63 3.78
C MET A 59 5.66 -1.22 3.42
N ALA A 60 5.24 -1.06 2.17
CA ALA A 60 4.57 0.12 1.67
C ALA A 60 3.09 0.09 2.07
N VAL A 61 2.53 1.26 2.35
CA VAL A 61 1.09 1.45 2.53
C VAL A 61 0.45 1.57 1.16
N ASP A 62 -0.36 0.58 0.81
CA ASP A 62 -1.17 0.58 -0.41
C ASP A 62 -2.51 1.26 -0.15
N HIS A 63 -2.93 2.08 -1.09
CA HIS A 63 -4.15 2.89 -0.98
C HIS A 63 -4.77 3.08 -2.36
N ASP A 64 -6.08 3.19 -2.38
CA ASP A 64 -6.83 3.51 -3.59
C ASP A 64 -6.60 4.98 -3.97
N HIS A 65 -6.08 5.23 -5.18
CA HIS A 65 -5.74 6.57 -5.65
C HIS A 65 -6.97 7.47 -5.96
N SER A 66 -8.18 6.90 -6.02
CA SER A 66 -9.42 7.66 -6.24
C SER A 66 -10.11 8.07 -4.93
N THR A 67 -10.06 7.21 -3.91
CA THR A 67 -10.75 7.43 -2.63
C THR A 67 -9.81 7.80 -1.48
N GLY A 68 -8.51 7.57 -1.62
CA GLY A 68 -7.52 7.70 -0.54
C GLY A 68 -7.61 6.57 0.50
N LYS A 69 -8.52 5.60 0.33
CA LYS A 69 -8.72 4.51 1.31
C LYS A 69 -7.52 3.58 1.31
N VAL A 70 -6.92 3.38 2.48
CA VAL A 70 -5.85 2.38 2.69
C VAL A 70 -6.42 0.98 2.47
N ARG A 71 -5.76 0.19 1.62
CA ARG A 71 -6.13 -1.19 1.28
C ARG A 71 -5.37 -2.19 2.14
N GLY A 72 -4.06 -2.00 2.32
CA GLY A 72 -3.21 -2.90 3.10
C GLY A 72 -1.73 -2.55 3.02
N LEU A 73 -0.89 -3.43 3.55
CA LEU A 73 0.56 -3.31 3.49
C LEU A 73 1.15 -4.30 2.49
N LEU A 74 1.96 -3.78 1.56
CA LEU A 74 2.55 -4.55 0.47
C LEU A 74 4.07 -4.43 0.47
N CYS A 75 4.76 -5.46 0.00
CA CYS A 75 6.18 -5.33 -0.31
C CYS A 75 6.34 -4.38 -1.52
N ARG A 76 7.50 -3.72 -1.64
CA ARG A 76 7.74 -2.75 -2.73
C ARG A 76 7.48 -3.33 -4.13
N PRO A 77 7.90 -4.57 -4.47
CA PRO A 77 7.59 -5.18 -5.76
C PRO A 77 6.09 -5.29 -6.04
N CYS A 78 5.32 -5.83 -5.08
CA CYS A 78 3.88 -5.98 -5.23
C CYS A 78 3.19 -4.61 -5.34
N ASN A 79 3.56 -3.64 -4.51
CA ASN A 79 3.02 -2.29 -4.58
C ASN A 79 3.30 -1.62 -5.95
N HIS A 80 4.49 -1.82 -6.50
CA HIS A 80 4.83 -1.30 -7.82
C HIS A 80 4.03 -2.02 -8.92
N ALA A 81 3.90 -3.35 -8.84
CA ALA A 81 3.10 -4.11 -9.79
C ALA A 81 1.66 -3.61 -9.89
N ILE A 82 1.01 -3.30 -8.75
CA ILE A 82 -0.32 -2.69 -8.73
C ILE A 82 -0.35 -1.35 -9.48
N GLY A 83 0.64 -0.49 -9.25
CA GLY A 83 0.76 0.79 -9.98
C GLY A 83 0.97 0.60 -11.49
N LEU A 84 1.77 -0.39 -11.91
CA LEU A 84 1.98 -0.72 -13.33
C LEU A 84 0.70 -1.23 -14.00
N LEU A 85 -0.15 -1.92 -13.24
CA LEU A 85 -1.48 -2.35 -13.66
C LEU A 85 -2.53 -1.22 -13.59
N LYS A 86 -2.11 0.00 -13.24
CA LYS A 86 -2.94 1.21 -13.16
C LYS A 86 -4.07 1.11 -12.14
N ASP A 87 -3.86 0.35 -11.06
CA ASP A 87 -4.88 0.09 -10.04
C ASP A 87 -6.18 -0.55 -10.60
N ASP A 88 -6.13 -1.15 -11.79
CA ASP A 88 -7.30 -1.74 -12.47
C ASP A 88 -7.24 -3.27 -12.38
N PRO A 89 -8.17 -3.93 -11.64
CA PRO A 89 -8.22 -5.38 -11.53
C PRO A 89 -8.27 -6.09 -12.88
N ARG A 90 -8.90 -5.48 -13.90
CA ARG A 90 -9.01 -6.08 -15.23
C ARG A 90 -7.65 -6.23 -15.91
N ASN A 91 -6.70 -5.34 -15.59
CA ASN A 91 -5.33 -5.47 -16.09
C ASN A 91 -4.60 -6.61 -15.38
N ALA A 92 -4.87 -6.83 -14.09
CA ALA A 92 -4.34 -7.97 -13.35
C ALA A 92 -4.84 -9.30 -13.91
N ASP A 93 -6.14 -9.39 -14.23
CA ASP A 93 -6.75 -10.57 -14.84
C ASP A 93 -6.12 -10.89 -16.20
N ARG A 94 -5.99 -9.89 -17.09
CA ARG A 94 -5.32 -10.05 -18.38
C ARG A 94 -3.86 -10.50 -18.24
N ALA A 95 -3.12 -9.95 -17.27
CA ALA A 95 -1.76 -10.39 -17.00
C ALA A 95 -1.72 -11.84 -16.52
N SER A 96 -2.67 -12.26 -15.67
CA SER A 96 -2.80 -13.64 -15.22
C SER A 96 -3.10 -14.60 -16.37
N GLU A 97 -4.05 -14.25 -17.24
CA GLU A 97 -4.40 -15.03 -18.44
C GLU A 97 -3.22 -15.17 -19.39
N TYR A 98 -2.52 -14.06 -19.68
CA TYR A 98 -1.33 -14.07 -20.53
C TYR A 98 -0.25 -15.03 -19.98
N LEU A 99 0.03 -14.97 -18.68
CA LEU A 99 0.99 -15.88 -18.05
C LEU A 99 0.53 -17.33 -18.14
N LYS A 100 -0.73 -17.64 -17.83
CA LYS A 100 -1.27 -19.01 -17.93
C LYS A 100 -1.17 -19.58 -19.34
N ALA A 101 -1.38 -18.76 -20.37
CA ALA A 101 -1.31 -19.19 -21.75
C ALA A 101 0.13 -19.40 -22.27
N ASN A 102 1.14 -18.83 -21.59
CA ASN A 102 2.55 -18.85 -22.03
C ASN A 102 3.49 -19.47 -20.99
N LYS A 103 2.96 -20.21 -20.02
CA LYS A 103 3.73 -20.91 -19.00
C LYS A 103 3.86 -22.38 -19.40
N GLU A 104 5.07 -22.82 -19.67
CA GLU A 104 5.42 -24.24 -19.85
C GLU A 104 5.23 -25.05 -18.57
#